data_AF-A0A2D3WHV8-F1
#
_entry.id   AF-A0A2D3WHV8-F1
#
_cell.length_a   1.000
_cell.length_b   1.000
_cell.length_c   1.000
_cell.angle_alpha   90.00
_cell.angle_beta   90.00
_cell.angle_gamma   90.00
#
_symmetry.space_group_name_H-M   'P 1'
#
loop_
_entity.id
_entity.type
_entity.pdbx_description
1 polymer ?
#
loop_
_entity_poly.entity_id
_entity_poly.type
_entity_poly.pdbx_seq_one_letter_code
_entity_poly.pdbx_strand_id
1 'polypeptide(L)'
;MQISKLIVSSVLSVTLFAQVSWGQIASTELVLGSPSAVSSEAKVSQFVAREDVAKAFEEMGVDPKTVELKLASLSDDEINSIASNIDTLPAGGDGGSIIGAIVFIFIVLLITDILGLTKVFNFTRSVR
;
A
#
# COMPACT_ATOMS: atom_id res chain seq x y z
N MET A 1 -9.60 36.61 17.77
CA MET A 1 -8.42 35.74 17.96
C MET A 1 -8.70 34.47 18.79
N GLN A 2 -9.95 33.98 18.84
CA GLN A 2 -10.28 32.70 19.51
C GLN A 2 -10.62 31.59 18.51
N ILE A 3 -11.26 31.94 17.39
CA ILE A 3 -11.61 31.00 16.30
C ILE A 3 -10.35 30.39 15.67
N SER A 4 -9.29 31.20 15.46
CA SER A 4 -8.01 30.70 14.95
C SER A 4 -7.30 29.74 15.91
N LYS A 5 -7.49 29.92 17.23
CA LYS A 5 -6.91 29.02 18.25
C LYS A 5 -7.68 27.70 18.32
N LEU A 6 -9.01 27.73 18.09
CA LEU A 6 -9.85 26.53 18.02
C LEU A 6 -9.56 25.69 16.76
N ILE A 7 -9.32 26.35 15.62
CA ILE A 7 -8.95 25.64 14.37
C ILE A 7 -7.56 24.99 14.52
N VAL A 8 -6.57 25.73 15.04
CA VAL A 8 -5.22 25.17 15.26
C VAL A 8 -5.25 24.04 16.30
N SER A 9 -6.06 24.16 17.37
CA SER A 9 -6.23 23.11 18.36
C SER A 9 -6.91 21.85 17.81
N SER A 10 -7.91 22.00 16.92
CA SER A 10 -8.58 20.86 16.28
C SER A 10 -7.65 20.12 15.33
N VAL A 11 -6.83 20.85 14.55
CA VAL A 11 -5.85 20.27 13.64
C VAL A 11 -4.71 19.56 14.40
N LEU A 12 -4.31 20.07 15.57
CA LEU A 12 -3.28 19.45 16.42
C LEU A 12 -3.76 18.16 17.10
N SER A 13 -5.04 18.08 17.49
CA SER A 13 -5.60 16.85 18.10
C SER A 13 -5.76 15.71 17.10
N VAL A 14 -6.08 16.00 15.83
CA VAL A 14 -6.22 14.97 14.78
C VAL A 14 -4.87 14.37 14.40
N THR A 15 -3.78 15.15 14.47
CA THR A 15 -2.41 14.66 14.16
C THR A 15 -1.82 13.79 15.27
N LEU A 16 -2.23 13.99 16.52
CA LEU A 16 -1.81 13.14 17.66
C LEU A 16 -2.46 11.75 17.67
N PHE A 17 -3.64 11.58 17.06
CA PHE A 17 -4.30 10.28 16.91
C PHE A 17 -3.86 9.49 15.65
N ALA A 18 -3.13 10.12 14.73
CA ALA A 18 -2.63 9.47 13.52
C ALA A 18 -1.34 8.65 13.74
N GLN A 19 -0.84 8.56 14.98
CA GLN A 19 0.29 7.70 15.36
C GLN A 19 -0.21 6.29 15.75
N VAL A 20 -0.92 5.62 14.86
CA VAL A 20 -1.05 4.15 14.93
C VAL A 20 -0.41 3.61 13.68
N SER A 21 0.86 3.23 13.83
CA SER A 21 1.60 2.42 12.89
C SER A 21 0.85 1.10 12.69
N TRP A 22 0.25 0.92 11.52
CA TRP A 22 -0.23 -0.38 11.07
C TRP A 22 0.98 -1.21 10.64
N GLY A 23 1.67 -1.80 11.62
CA GLY A 23 2.91 -2.53 11.38
C GLY A 23 3.02 -3.90 12.06
N GLN A 24 2.00 -4.37 12.80
CA GLN A 24 2.03 -5.70 13.43
C GLN A 24 0.63 -6.24 13.69
N ILE A 25 0.00 -6.88 12.69
CA ILE A 25 -0.81 -8.08 12.91
C ILE A 25 -0.66 -8.99 11.69
N ALA A 26 0.46 -9.69 11.60
CA ALA A 26 0.53 -10.97 10.89
C ALA A 26 0.68 -12.05 11.96
N SER A 27 -0.35 -12.20 12.79
CA SER A 27 -0.45 -13.33 13.73
C SER A 27 -0.89 -14.54 12.91
N THR A 28 0.08 -15.40 12.60
CA THR A 28 -0.04 -16.73 12.00
C THR A 28 -0.81 -17.68 12.92
N GLU A 29 -2.05 -17.35 13.28
CA GLU A 29 -2.87 -18.19 14.15
C GLU A 29 -4.36 -18.06 13.80
N LEU A 30 -4.70 -18.39 12.56
CA LEU A 30 -6.02 -18.97 12.28
C LEU A 30 -5.94 -19.92 11.09
N VAL A 31 -5.29 -21.05 11.36
CA VAL A 31 -5.69 -22.33 10.77
C VAL A 31 -7.20 -22.49 11.02
N LEU A 32 -7.93 -23.00 10.03
CA LEU A 32 -9.38 -23.29 9.98
C LEU A 32 -10.24 -22.26 9.21
N GLY A 33 -10.04 -22.17 7.88
CA GLY A 33 -11.05 -21.65 6.97
C GLY A 33 -10.48 -20.89 5.78
N SER A 34 -10.02 -21.61 4.75
CA SER A 34 -9.38 -21.07 3.54
C SER A 34 -10.16 -19.94 2.86
N PRO A 35 -9.62 -18.71 2.80
CA PRO A 35 -9.87 -17.78 1.73
C PRO A 35 -8.63 -17.82 0.84
N SER A 36 -8.50 -18.84 -0.02
CA SER A 36 -7.44 -19.02 -1.02
C SER A 36 -6.17 -18.19 -0.75
N ALA A 37 -5.41 -18.57 0.28
CA ALA A 37 -4.12 -17.95 0.54
C ALA A 37 -3.29 -18.13 -0.74
N VAL A 38 -2.98 -17.03 -1.40
CA VAL A 38 -2.12 -17.02 -2.60
C VAL A 38 -0.88 -17.85 -2.25
N SER A 39 -0.62 -18.92 -3.00
CA SER A 39 0.53 -19.78 -2.74
C SER A 39 1.81 -18.94 -2.75
N SER A 40 2.81 -19.30 -1.94
CA SER A 40 4.10 -18.61 -1.91
C SER A 40 4.69 -18.48 -3.32
N GLU A 41 4.54 -19.52 -4.14
CA GLU A 41 4.92 -19.51 -5.56
C GLU A 41 4.19 -18.42 -6.37
N ALA A 42 2.86 -18.35 -6.29
CA ALA A 42 2.08 -17.33 -6.99
C ALA A 42 2.45 -15.91 -6.53
N LYS A 43 2.81 -15.75 -5.25
CA LYS A 43 3.26 -14.48 -4.67
C LYS A 43 4.61 -14.05 -5.24
N VAL A 44 5.59 -14.95 -5.26
CA VAL A 44 6.93 -14.66 -5.83
C VAL A 44 6.82 -14.42 -7.34
N SER A 45 6.02 -15.21 -8.05
CA SER A 45 5.76 -15.02 -9.48
C SER A 45 5.16 -13.64 -9.77
N GLN A 46 4.13 -13.24 -9.00
CA GLN A 46 3.52 -11.92 -9.15
C GLN A 46 4.50 -10.78 -8.84
N PHE A 47 5.40 -10.96 -7.87
CA PHE A 47 6.43 -9.98 -7.54
C PHE A 47 7.44 -9.81 -8.68
N VAL A 48 7.96 -10.92 -9.22
CA VAL A 48 8.92 -10.91 -10.33
C VAL A 48 8.30 -10.36 -11.62
N ALA A 49 7.00 -10.58 -11.84
CA ALA A 49 6.26 -10.07 -12.98
C ALA A 49 6.00 -8.55 -12.94
N ARG A 50 6.33 -7.86 -11.84
CA ARG A 50 6.17 -6.40 -11.77
C ARG A 50 7.17 -5.70 -12.69
N GLU A 51 6.71 -4.67 -13.37
CA GLU A 51 7.53 -3.93 -14.35
C GLU A 51 8.75 -3.25 -13.73
N ASP A 52 8.65 -2.78 -12.49
CA ASP A 52 9.78 -2.19 -11.76
C ASP A 52 10.84 -3.23 -11.37
N VAL A 53 10.41 -4.44 -11.00
CA VAL A 53 11.30 -5.57 -10.70
C VAL A 53 11.97 -6.09 -11.98
N ALA A 54 11.24 -6.21 -13.08
CA ALA A 54 11.79 -6.59 -14.38
C ALA A 54 12.85 -5.59 -14.85
N LYS A 55 12.60 -4.28 -14.73
CA LYS A 55 13.59 -3.23 -15.04
C LYS A 55 14.83 -3.32 -14.17
N ALA A 56 14.67 -3.58 -12.87
CA ALA A 56 15.80 -3.77 -11.97
C ALA A 56 16.67 -4.99 -12.39
N PHE A 57 16.04 -6.08 -12.84
CA PHE A 57 16.78 -7.22 -13.39
C PHE A 57 17.50 -6.87 -14.70
N GLU A 58 16.86 -6.14 -15.61
CA GLU A 58 17.46 -5.66 -16.85
C GLU A 58 18.66 -4.74 -16.60
N GLU A 59 18.57 -3.84 -15.61
CA GLU A 59 19.66 -2.96 -15.18
C GLU A 59 20.85 -3.74 -14.62
N MET A 60 20.60 -4.90 -14.00
CA MET A 60 21.62 -5.84 -13.57
C MET A 60 22.12 -6.76 -14.70
N GLY A 61 21.61 -6.62 -15.93
CA GLY A 61 21.96 -7.45 -17.08
C GLY A 61 21.35 -8.85 -17.05
N VAL A 62 20.28 -9.06 -16.27
CA VAL A 62 19.57 -10.33 -16.13
C VAL A 62 18.27 -10.27 -16.95
N ASP A 63 18.11 -11.22 -17.87
CA ASP A 63 16.88 -11.37 -18.65
C ASP A 63 15.73 -11.86 -17.74
N PRO A 64 14.58 -11.15 -17.68
CA PRO A 64 13.45 -11.50 -16.82
C PRO A 64 12.94 -12.93 -17.03
N LYS A 65 12.95 -13.44 -18.28
CA LYS A 65 12.52 -14.82 -18.59
C LYS A 65 13.42 -15.87 -17.96
N THR A 66 14.70 -15.56 -17.81
CA THR A 66 15.66 -16.44 -17.12
C THR A 66 15.34 -16.54 -15.63
N VAL A 67 14.82 -15.47 -15.02
CA VAL A 67 14.41 -15.46 -13.61
C VAL A 67 13.18 -16.34 -13.40
N GLU A 68 12.18 -16.26 -14.30
CA GLU A 68 10.99 -17.12 -14.24
C GLU A 68 11.35 -18.62 -14.34
N LEU A 69 12.24 -18.98 -15.25
CA LEU A 69 12.71 -20.35 -15.41
C LEU A 69 13.44 -20.87 -14.16
N LYS A 70 14.23 -20.00 -13.50
CA LYS A 70 14.88 -20.37 -12.24
C LYS A 70 13.86 -20.52 -11.12
N LEU A 71 12.88 -19.63 -11.03
CA LEU A 71 11.83 -19.70 -10.02
C LEU A 71 11.07 -21.03 -10.08
N ALA A 72 10.77 -21.52 -11.28
CA ALA A 72 10.13 -22.82 -11.49
C ALA A 72 11.01 -24.04 -11.13
N SER A 73 12.32 -23.84 -10.95
CA SER A 73 13.26 -24.90 -10.56
C SER A 73 13.59 -24.92 -9.07
N LEU A 74 13.14 -23.91 -8.30
CA LEU A 74 13.37 -23.82 -6.87
C LEU A 74 12.49 -24.80 -6.10
N SER A 75 12.99 -25.24 -4.94
CA SER A 75 12.20 -26.06 -4.02
C SER A 75 11.18 -25.22 -3.24
N ASP A 76 10.13 -25.88 -2.72
CA ASP A 76 9.08 -25.22 -1.94
C ASP A 76 9.64 -24.43 -0.73
N ASP A 77 10.67 -24.97 -0.07
CA ASP A 77 11.33 -24.34 1.08
C ASP A 77 12.05 -23.03 0.70
N GLU A 78 12.71 -23.02 -0.46
CA GLU A 78 13.39 -21.83 -0.99
C GLU A 78 12.37 -20.75 -1.39
N ILE A 79 11.29 -21.15 -2.06
CA ILE A 79 10.21 -20.24 -2.46
C ILE A 79 9.55 -19.61 -1.22
N ASN A 80 9.33 -20.39 -0.16
CA ASN A 80 8.79 -19.88 1.10
C ASN A 80 9.72 -18.86 1.76
N SER A 81 11.04 -19.10 1.74
CA SER A 81 12.02 -18.14 2.26
C SER A 81 12.01 -16.83 1.46
N ILE A 82 11.94 -16.90 0.12
CA ILE A 82 11.85 -15.72 -0.74
C ILE A 82 10.54 -14.96 -0.51
N ALA A 83 9.41 -15.66 -0.44
CA ALA A 83 8.11 -15.06 -0.17
C ALA A 83 8.09 -14.31 1.17
N SER A 84 8.71 -14.89 2.21
CA SER A 84 8.83 -14.24 3.52
C SER A 84 9.66 -12.97 3.46
N ASN A 85 10.72 -12.93 2.64
CA ASN A 85 11.50 -11.71 2.44
C ASN A 85 10.70 -10.65 1.67
N ILE A 86 9.91 -11.04 0.66
CA ILE A 86 9.04 -10.13 -0.08
C ILE A 86 8.01 -9.47 0.84
N ASP A 87 7.50 -10.19 1.84
CA ASP A 87 6.57 -9.64 2.84
C ASP A 87 7.20 -8.56 3.72
N THR A 88 8.52 -8.55 3.87
CA THR A 88 9.23 -7.47 4.57
C THR A 88 9.50 -6.25 3.70
N LEU A 89 9.35 -6.38 2.38
CA LEU A 89 9.49 -5.26 1.45
C LEU A 89 8.19 -4.44 1.47
N PRO A 90 8.26 -3.10 1.58
CA PRO A 90 7.07 -2.26 1.51
C PRO A 90 6.30 -2.53 0.22
N ALA A 91 5.03 -2.95 0.34
CA ALA A 91 4.16 -3.24 -0.79
C ALA A 91 3.87 -2.01 -1.68
N GLY A 92 4.29 -0.82 -1.25
CA GLY A 92 4.29 0.40 -2.04
C GLY A 92 5.68 0.67 -2.61
N GLY A 93 5.94 0.18 -3.83
CA GLY A 93 6.92 0.86 -4.68
C GLY A 93 6.51 2.33 -4.86
N ASP A 94 7.41 3.20 -5.32
CA ASP A 94 7.24 4.66 -5.36
C ASP A 94 5.86 5.13 -5.86
N GLY A 95 5.24 4.41 -6.80
CA GLY A 95 3.89 4.70 -7.30
C GLY A 95 2.76 4.43 -6.29
N GLY A 96 2.81 3.37 -5.50
CA GLY A 96 1.76 3.01 -4.53
C GLY A 96 1.68 4.01 -3.38
N SER A 97 2.83 4.51 -2.93
CA SER A 97 2.96 5.54 -1.91
C SER A 97 2.37 6.87 -2.38
N ILE A 98 2.66 7.27 -3.62
CA ILE A 98 2.15 8.51 -4.23
C ILE A 98 0.64 8.40 -4.48
N ILE A 99 0.18 7.28 -5.05
CA ILE A 99 -1.25 7.04 -5.28
C ILE A 99 -2.01 7.02 -3.96
N GLY A 100 -1.48 6.36 -2.93
CA GLY A 100 -2.05 6.36 -1.58
C GLY A 100 -2.15 7.77 -0.99
N ALA A 101 -1.10 8.58 -1.13
CA ALA A 101 -1.11 9.98 -0.68
C ALA A 101 -2.14 10.83 -1.44
N ILE A 102 -2.26 10.67 -2.76
CA ILE A 102 -3.25 11.38 -3.58
C ILE A 102 -4.67 11.01 -3.14
N VAL A 103 -4.94 9.70 -2.97
CA VAL A 103 -6.25 9.21 -2.52
C VAL A 103 -6.57 9.70 -1.11
N PHE A 104 -5.59 9.70 -0.21
CA PHE A 104 -5.76 10.22 1.15
C PHE A 104 -6.11 11.71 1.16
N ILE A 105 -5.36 12.53 0.42
CA ILE A 105 -5.63 13.97 0.29
C ILE A 105 -7.02 14.19 -0.33
N PHE A 106 -7.38 13.41 -1.34
CA PHE A 106 -8.70 13.46 -1.95
C PHE A 106 -9.81 13.20 -0.93
N ILE A 107 -9.69 12.16 -0.10
CA ILE A 107 -10.67 11.83 0.95
C ILE A 107 -10.77 12.95 2.00
N VAL A 108 -9.64 13.48 2.46
CA VAL A 108 -9.62 14.60 3.43
C VAL A 108 -10.33 15.81 2.84
N LEU A 109 -9.99 16.20 1.61
CA LEU A 109 -10.63 17.31 0.93
C LEU A 109 -12.13 17.06 0.73
N LEU A 110 -12.53 15.85 0.35
CA LEU A 110 -13.93 15.48 0.15
C LEU A 110 -14.74 15.65 1.44
N ILE A 111 -14.23 15.17 2.57
CA ILE A 111 -14.89 15.30 3.87
C ILE A 111 -15.01 16.78 4.26
N THR A 112 -13.93 17.55 4.12
CA THR A 112 -13.94 18.99 4.45
C THR A 112 -14.87 19.79 3.54
N ASP A 113 -15.07 19.36 2.30
CA ASP A 113 -15.97 19.98 1.34
C ASP A 113 -17.45 19.74 1.71
N ILE A 114 -17.78 18.50 2.07
CA ILE A 114 -19.13 18.12 2.54
C ILE A 114 -19.48 18.85 3.85
N LEU A 115 -18.52 19.03 4.74
CA LEU A 115 -18.69 19.82 5.97
C LEU A 115 -18.76 21.33 5.71
N GLY A 116 -18.52 21.78 4.47
CA GLY A 116 -18.54 23.19 4.08
C GLY A 116 -17.33 24.01 4.55
N LEU A 117 -16.28 23.34 5.05
CA LEU A 117 -15.01 23.96 5.42
C LEU A 117 -14.19 24.34 4.18
N THR A 118 -14.30 23.54 3.12
CA THR A 118 -13.72 23.81 1.81
C THR A 118 -14.79 23.74 0.72
N LYS A 119 -14.51 24.21 -0.50
CA LYS A 119 -15.40 24.07 -1.67
C LYS A 119 -14.58 23.81 -2.95
N VAL A 120 -13.79 22.74 -2.90
CA VAL A 120 -12.83 22.35 -3.95
C VAL A 120 -13.54 21.57 -5.07
N PHE A 121 -14.51 20.74 -4.70
CA PHE A 121 -15.28 19.88 -5.59
C PHE A 121 -16.62 20.53 -5.95
N ASN A 122 -16.97 20.55 -7.24
CA ASN A 122 -18.24 21.14 -7.69
C ASN A 122 -19.44 20.20 -7.52
N PHE A 123 -19.17 18.89 -7.44
CA PHE A 123 -20.20 17.85 -7.32
C PHE A 123 -20.74 17.69 -5.89
N THR A 124 -20.10 18.30 -4.89
CA THR A 124 -20.63 18.40 -3.51
C THR A 124 -21.67 19.50 -3.38
N ARG A 125 -21.81 20.37 -4.40
CA ARG A 125 -22.82 21.43 -4.42
C ARG A 125 -24.16 20.87 -4.85
N SER A 126 -25.22 21.24 -4.14
CA SER A 126 -26.58 21.00 -4.61
C SER A 126 -26.81 21.78 -5.89
N VAL A 127 -27.09 21.08 -6.99
CA VAL A 127 -27.52 21.67 -8.28
C VAL A 127 -28.94 22.18 -8.05
N ARG A 128 -29.05 23.48 -7.78
CA ARG A 128 -30.33 24.18 -7.68
C ARG A 128 -30.89 24.45 -9.07
#